data_AF-A0A3C0J8X9-F1
#
_entry.id   AF-A0A3C0J8X9-F1
#
_cell.length_a   1.000
_cell.length_b   1.000
_cell.length_c   1.000
_cell.angle_alpha   90.00
_cell.angle_beta   90.00
_cell.angle_gamma   90.00
#
_symmetry.space_group_name_H-M   'P 1'
#
loop_
_entity.id
_entity.type
_entity.pdbx_description
1 polymer ?
#
loop_
_entity_poly.entity_id
_entity_poly.type
_entity_poly.pdbx_seq_one_letter_code
_entity_poly.pdbx_strand_id
1 'polypeptide(L)'
;MLRYTEFGISHSEVPGESNLCIYISGCCNKCNNCHYPELQSTDYGEILSDYFLDIIDLYRPLATCVCFMGEGDLSKRSKEELLHYAKLIKDMGLKVCLYSGRDVGVEEWMYAFDYIKTGSYKEELGALDKRSTNQRLYHVVNNTVEDITEVFWK
;
A
#
# COMPACT_ATOMS: atom_id res chain seq x y z
N MET A 1 14.01 9.80 2.48
CA MET A 1 12.72 10.24 3.01
C MET A 1 11.70 9.85 2.01
N LEU A 2 10.64 9.19 2.45
CA LEU A 2 9.53 8.88 1.57
C LEU A 2 8.91 10.17 1.05
N ARG A 3 8.58 10.15 -0.24
CA ARG A 3 7.78 11.20 -0.85
C ARG A 3 6.43 10.63 -1.28
N TYR A 4 5.41 11.46 -1.30
CA TYR A 4 4.09 11.10 -1.80
C TYR A 4 3.61 12.10 -2.83
N THR A 5 2.72 11.68 -3.73
CA THR A 5 2.21 12.53 -4.82
C THR A 5 0.78 12.96 -4.58
N GLU A 6 -0.06 12.01 -4.18
CA GLU A 6 -1.47 12.21 -3.94
C GLU A 6 -1.96 11.29 -2.82
N PHE A 7 -3.12 11.64 -2.27
CA PHE A 7 -3.85 10.81 -1.36
C PHE A 7 -5.35 10.95 -1.60
N GLY A 8 -6.13 9.94 -1.23
CA GLY A 8 -7.59 9.96 -1.39
C GLY A 8 -8.27 8.75 -0.80
N ILE A 9 -9.61 8.83 -0.69
CA ILE A 9 -10.43 7.72 -0.20
C ILE A 9 -10.79 6.77 -1.34
N SER A 10 -10.61 5.47 -1.10
CA SER A 10 -11.02 4.37 -1.97
C SER A 10 -11.75 3.29 -1.16
N HIS A 11 -12.69 2.59 -1.79
CA HIS A 11 -13.38 1.45 -1.19
C HIS A 11 -12.99 0.11 -1.85
N SER A 12 -11.91 0.13 -2.65
CA SER A 12 -11.53 -1.00 -3.50
C SER A 12 -10.25 -1.71 -3.08
N GLU A 13 -9.41 -1.11 -2.21
CA GLU A 13 -8.10 -1.68 -1.89
C GLU A 13 -8.16 -2.80 -0.85
N VAL A 14 -8.86 -2.58 0.27
CA VAL A 14 -9.15 -3.60 1.27
C VAL A 14 -10.68 -3.73 1.40
N PRO A 15 -11.27 -4.88 1.06
CA PRO A 15 -12.72 -5.06 1.12
C PRO A 15 -13.27 -4.91 2.52
N GLY A 16 -14.37 -4.17 2.64
CA GLY A 16 -14.99 -3.85 3.94
C GLY A 16 -14.38 -2.64 4.65
N GLU A 17 -13.32 -2.04 4.11
CA GLU A 17 -12.66 -0.86 4.67
C GLU A 17 -12.92 0.40 3.84
N SER A 18 -12.91 1.56 4.49
CA SER A 18 -12.71 2.86 3.84
C SER A 18 -11.23 3.18 3.86
N ASN A 19 -10.59 3.17 2.69
CA ASN A 19 -9.14 3.17 2.54
C ASN A 19 -8.66 4.58 2.22
N LEU A 20 -7.86 5.18 3.09
CA LEU A 20 -7.05 6.33 2.75
C LEU A 20 -5.80 5.84 2.01
N CYS A 21 -5.80 5.95 0.69
CA CYS A 21 -4.65 5.62 -0.15
C CYS A 21 -3.66 6.78 -0.15
N ILE A 22 -2.38 6.50 0.11
CA ILE A 22 -1.27 7.46 0.00
C ILE A 22 -0.29 6.91 -1.04
N TYR A 23 -0.06 7.65 -2.11
CA TYR A 23 0.74 7.19 -3.26
C TYR A 23 2.20 7.54 -3.08
N ILE A 24 3.04 6.52 -2.94
CA ILE A 24 4.45 6.65 -2.55
C ILE A 24 5.36 6.65 -3.77
N SER A 25 6.18 7.69 -3.89
CA SER A 25 7.22 7.82 -4.93
C SER A 25 8.44 6.94 -4.64
N GLY A 26 9.21 6.60 -5.67
CA GLY A 26 10.38 5.73 -5.62
C GLY A 26 10.15 4.29 -6.10
N CYS A 27 9.03 4.02 -6.78
CA CYS A 27 8.68 2.70 -7.28
C CYS A 27 9.83 2.08 -8.12
N CYS A 28 10.37 0.96 -7.63
CA CYS A 28 11.46 0.25 -8.29
C CYS A 28 11.00 -0.60 -9.49
N ASN A 29 9.69 -0.70 -9.73
CA ASN A 29 9.16 -1.46 -10.84
C ASN A 29 9.26 -0.67 -12.15
N LYS A 30 9.67 -1.35 -13.22
CA LYS A 30 9.73 -0.80 -14.58
C LYS A 30 8.65 -1.43 -15.46
N CYS A 31 7.41 -1.37 -14.99
CA CYS A 31 6.28 -1.95 -15.69
C CYS A 31 6.05 -1.25 -17.04
N ASN A 32 5.77 -2.04 -18.08
CA ASN A 32 5.26 -1.50 -19.34
C ASN A 32 3.86 -0.90 -19.10
N ASN A 33 3.55 0.23 -19.74
CA ASN A 33 2.27 0.94 -19.60
C ASN A 33 1.91 1.23 -18.13
N CYS A 34 2.89 1.65 -17.33
CA CYS A 34 2.67 2.05 -15.95
C CYS A 34 1.61 3.16 -15.88
N HIS A 35 0.60 3.00 -15.02
CA HIS A 35 -0.47 3.98 -14.85
C HIS A 35 0.00 5.25 -14.11
N TYR A 36 1.08 5.11 -13.33
CA TYR A 36 1.70 6.18 -12.53
C TYR A 36 3.22 6.21 -12.76
N PRO A 37 3.68 6.49 -13.99
CA PRO A 37 5.10 6.43 -14.34
C PRO A 37 5.97 7.38 -13.51
N GLU A 38 5.40 8.51 -13.08
CA GLU A 38 6.04 9.53 -12.25
C GLU A 38 6.45 9.00 -10.86
N LEU A 39 5.74 7.99 -10.33
CA LEU A 39 6.10 7.35 -9.05
C LEU A 39 7.43 6.60 -9.13
N GLN A 40 8.00 6.34 -10.30
CA GLN A 40 9.33 5.73 -10.42
C GLN A 40 10.46 6.69 -10.03
N SER A 41 10.20 7.99 -10.01
CA SER A 41 11.16 8.98 -9.53
C SER A 41 11.19 8.99 -8.00
N THR A 42 12.39 9.02 -7.41
CA THR A 42 12.57 9.20 -5.96
C THR A 42 12.37 10.65 -5.50
N ASP A 43 12.40 11.60 -6.44
CA ASP A 43 12.41 13.03 -6.16
C ASP A 43 11.08 13.72 -6.52
N TYR A 44 10.08 12.94 -6.95
CA TYR A 44 8.76 13.45 -7.30
C TYR A 44 7.80 13.46 -6.09
N GLY A 45 6.94 14.48 -6.01
CA GLY A 45 5.99 14.66 -4.91
C GLY A 45 6.56 15.43 -3.72
N GLU A 46 5.86 15.41 -2.58
CA GLU A 46 6.20 16.11 -1.33
C GLU A 46 6.80 15.14 -0.31
N ILE A 47 7.60 15.64 0.64
CA ILE A 47 8.14 14.82 1.73
C ILE A 47 7.00 14.37 2.63
N LEU A 48 6.79 13.06 2.78
CA LEU A 48 5.64 12.53 3.51
C LEU A 48 5.65 12.92 5.00
N SER A 49 6.81 12.90 5.65
CA SER A 49 6.92 13.23 7.09
C SER A 49 6.43 14.63 7.43
N ASP A 50 6.49 15.56 6.48
CA ASP A 50 6.16 16.96 6.70
C ASP A 50 4.64 17.17 6.75
N TYR A 51 3.87 16.25 6.16
CA TYR A 51 2.41 16.35 6.02
C TYR A 51 1.66 15.15 6.59
N PHE A 52 2.35 14.08 7.01
CA PHE A 52 1.73 12.81 7.36
C PHE A 52 0.63 12.95 8.41
N LEU A 53 0.91 13.62 9.53
CA LEU A 53 -0.08 13.78 10.60
C LEU A 53 -1.27 14.63 10.16
N ASP A 54 -1.04 15.70 9.40
CA ASP A 54 -2.11 16.56 8.87
C ASP A 54 -3.04 15.79 7.93
N ILE A 55 -2.47 14.92 7.08
CA ILE A 55 -3.24 14.04 6.19
C ILE A 55 -4.07 13.05 7.01
N ILE A 56 -3.47 12.39 7.99
CA ILE A 56 -4.19 11.42 8.84
C ILE A 56 -5.30 12.10 9.62
N ASP A 57 -5.05 13.22 10.27
CA ASP A 57 -6.05 13.93 11.08
C ASP A 57 -7.23 14.42 10.24
N LEU A 58 -6.97 14.86 9.00
CA LEU A 58 -8.02 15.30 8.07
C LEU A 58 -8.93 14.15 7.62
N TYR A 59 -8.38 12.95 7.41
CA TYR A 59 -9.13 11.82 6.82
C TYR A 59 -9.53 10.72 7.80
N ARG A 60 -8.99 10.71 9.03
CA ARG A 60 -9.33 9.71 10.06
C ARG A 60 -10.84 9.57 10.34
N PRO A 61 -11.67 10.65 10.30
CA PRO A 61 -13.12 10.50 10.44
C PRO A 61 -13.80 9.75 9.28
N LEU A 62 -13.12 9.62 8.14
CA LEU A 62 -13.65 9.04 6.89
C LEU A 62 -13.01 7.70 6.53
N ALA A 63 -11.89 7.35 7.14
CA ALA A 63 -11.10 6.17 6.84
C ALA A 63 -11.09 5.19 8.03
N THR A 64 -11.07 3.90 7.71
CA THR A 64 -10.87 2.80 8.66
C THR A 64 -9.54 2.08 8.44
N CYS A 65 -8.95 2.25 7.25
CA CYS A 65 -7.66 1.70 6.86
C CYS A 65 -6.83 2.76 6.12
N VAL A 66 -5.52 2.78 6.32
CA VAL A 66 -4.57 3.58 5.52
C VAL A 66 -3.77 2.64 4.64
N CYS A 67 -3.76 2.89 3.33
CA CYS A 67 -3.08 2.08 2.32
C CYS A 67 -1.88 2.84 1.75
N PHE A 68 -0.66 2.36 2.03
CA PHE A 68 0.53 2.83 1.34
C PHE A 68 0.63 2.19 -0.03
N MET A 69 0.44 2.99 -1.07
CA MET A 69 0.51 2.56 -2.47
C MET A 69 1.94 2.68 -2.96
N GLY A 70 2.77 1.70 -2.60
CA GLY A 70 4.20 1.64 -2.92
C GLY A 70 5.10 1.53 -1.69
N GLU A 71 6.33 1.07 -1.92
CA GLU A 71 7.33 0.78 -0.87
C GLU A 71 8.47 1.82 -0.83
N GLY A 72 8.36 2.88 -1.62
CA GLY A 72 9.47 3.76 -1.94
C GLY A 72 10.57 3.06 -2.73
N ASP A 73 11.82 3.50 -2.51
CA ASP A 73 13.03 3.00 -3.18
C ASP A 73 13.56 1.65 -2.62
N LEU A 74 12.80 0.98 -1.75
CA LEU A 74 13.18 -0.24 -1.03
C LEU A 74 14.43 -0.13 -0.15
N SER A 75 14.98 1.07 0.02
CA SER A 75 16.10 1.28 0.93
C SER A 75 15.70 0.94 2.36
N LYS A 76 16.70 0.64 3.20
CA LYS A 76 16.49 0.42 4.63
C LYS A 76 15.69 1.58 5.26
N ARG A 77 16.01 2.81 4.86
CA ARG A 77 15.35 4.02 5.34
C ARG A 77 13.87 4.07 4.95
N SER A 78 13.53 3.80 3.68
CA SER A 78 12.14 3.78 3.23
C SER A 78 11.30 2.75 3.98
N LYS A 79 11.87 1.56 4.23
CA LYS A 79 11.22 0.53 5.06
C LYS A 79 11.04 0.98 6.51
N GLU A 80 12.09 1.55 7.12
CA GLU A 80 12.01 2.08 8.50
C GLU A 80 10.94 3.18 8.63
N GLU A 81 10.82 4.08 7.65
CA GLU A 81 9.79 5.13 7.64
C GLU A 81 8.38 4.53 7.50
N LEU A 82 8.15 3.56 6.59
CA LEU A 82 6.87 2.87 6.47
C LEU A 82 6.48 2.12 7.75
N LEU A 83 7.43 1.42 8.38
CA LEU A 83 7.20 0.71 9.65
C LEU A 83 6.84 1.68 10.78
N HIS A 84 7.48 2.84 10.82
CA HIS A 84 7.16 3.89 11.77
C HIS A 84 5.73 4.39 11.58
N TYR A 85 5.33 4.71 10.35
CA TYR A 85 3.97 5.17 10.06
C TYR A 85 2.92 4.09 10.33
N ALA A 86 3.18 2.84 9.96
CA ALA A 86 2.30 1.71 10.25
C ALA A 86 2.01 1.58 11.75
N LYS A 87 3.04 1.73 12.59
CA LYS A 87 2.86 1.76 14.05
C LYS A 87 1.98 2.93 14.49
N LEU A 88 2.25 4.15 14.02
CA LEU A 88 1.47 5.33 14.40
C LEU A 88 -0.02 5.20 14.03
N ILE A 89 -0.31 4.70 12.83
CA ILE A 89 -1.68 4.47 12.34
C ILE A 89 -2.42 3.48 13.25
N LYS A 90 -1.74 2.40 13.62
CA LYS A 90 -2.28 1.38 14.55
C LYS A 90 -2.50 1.93 15.96
N ASP A 91 -1.58 2.75 16.46
CA ASP A 91 -1.74 3.45 17.75
C ASP A 91 -2.94 4.42 17.73
N MET A 92 -3.32 4.92 16.55
CA MET A 92 -4.54 5.71 16.32
C MET A 92 -5.80 4.86 16.11
N GLY A 93 -5.72 3.53 16.20
CA GLY A 93 -6.86 2.63 16.06
C GLY A 93 -7.36 2.43 14.62
N LEU A 94 -6.55 2.80 13.63
CA LEU A 94 -6.81 2.51 12.22
C LEU A 94 -6.06 1.25 11.80
N LYS A 95 -6.56 0.55 10.78
CA LYS A 95 -5.82 -0.52 10.12
C LYS A 95 -4.80 0.06 9.14
N VAL A 96 -3.78 -0.71 8.80
CA VAL A 96 -2.78 -0.31 7.81
C VAL A 96 -2.54 -1.41 6.78
N CYS A 97 -2.49 -0.99 5.51
CA CYS A 97 -2.21 -1.84 4.36
C CYS A 97 -0.95 -1.35 3.63
N LEU A 98 -0.13 -2.28 3.17
CA LEU A 98 0.94 -2.00 2.21
C LEU A 98 0.61 -2.63 0.87
N TYR A 99 0.62 -1.84 -0.20
CA TYR A 99 0.65 -2.37 -1.55
C TYR A 99 2.07 -2.32 -2.14
N SER A 100 2.65 -3.51 -2.30
CA SER A 100 3.85 -3.72 -3.10
C SER A 100 3.47 -4.08 -4.54
N GLY A 101 3.84 -3.25 -5.51
CA GLY A 101 3.69 -3.59 -6.92
C GLY A 101 4.66 -4.67 -7.43
N ARG A 102 5.50 -5.26 -6.56
CA ARG A 102 6.47 -6.28 -6.96
C ARG A 102 5.83 -7.66 -7.00
N ASP A 103 6.29 -8.51 -7.91
CA ASP A 103 5.92 -9.93 -7.97
C ASP A 103 6.72 -10.73 -6.92
N VAL A 104 6.43 -10.50 -5.64
CA VAL A 104 7.08 -11.15 -4.49
C VAL A 104 6.08 -11.76 -3.52
N GLY A 105 6.54 -12.74 -2.75
CA GLY A 105 5.84 -13.20 -1.56
C GLY A 105 5.96 -12.17 -0.42
N VAL A 106 5.25 -12.43 0.68
CA VAL A 106 5.31 -11.58 1.87
C VAL A 106 6.69 -11.66 2.51
N GLU A 107 7.38 -10.52 2.60
CA GLU A 107 8.69 -10.38 3.25
C GLU A 107 8.52 -10.12 4.76
N GLU A 108 9.52 -10.46 5.58
CA GLU A 108 9.44 -10.38 7.05
C GLU A 108 9.01 -9.00 7.58
N TRP A 109 9.53 -7.92 7.01
CA TRP A 109 9.18 -6.56 7.45
C TRP A 109 7.72 -6.19 7.13
N MET A 110 7.08 -6.85 6.17
CA MET A 110 5.69 -6.59 5.80
C MET A 110 4.69 -7.12 6.85
N TYR A 111 5.12 -7.98 7.79
CA TYR A 111 4.25 -8.46 8.87
C TYR A 111 3.85 -7.38 9.88
N ALA A 112 4.43 -6.17 9.80
CA ALA A 112 4.00 -5.03 10.61
C ALA A 112 2.62 -4.47 10.18
N PHE A 113 2.21 -4.73 8.94
CA PHE A 113 0.95 -4.28 8.37
C PHE A 113 -0.18 -5.25 8.67
N ASP A 114 -1.43 -4.77 8.70
CA ASP A 114 -2.61 -5.62 8.90
C ASP A 114 -3.01 -6.30 7.58
N TYR A 115 -2.80 -5.60 6.46
CA TYR A 115 -3.00 -6.13 5.11
C TYR A 115 -1.77 -5.91 4.22
N ILE A 116 -1.53 -6.85 3.33
CA ILE A 116 -0.40 -6.78 2.39
C ILE A 116 -0.93 -7.17 1.02
N LYS A 117 -0.82 -6.26 0.06
CA LYS A 117 -1.10 -6.54 -1.34
C LYS A 117 0.22 -6.68 -2.08
N THR A 118 0.40 -7.76 -2.82
CA THR A 118 1.57 -7.95 -3.70
C THR A 118 1.15 -8.19 -5.15
N GLY A 119 2.08 -7.98 -6.07
CA GLY A 119 1.90 -8.24 -7.49
C GLY A 119 1.79 -6.97 -8.34
N SER A 120 2.56 -6.97 -9.41
CA SER A 120 2.46 -5.97 -10.48
C SER A 120 1.12 -6.08 -11.21
N TYR A 121 0.56 -4.96 -11.66
CA TYR A 121 -0.61 -5.03 -12.53
C TYR A 121 -0.19 -5.54 -13.91
N LYS A 122 -0.89 -6.59 -14.40
CA LYS A 122 -0.71 -7.18 -15.73
C LYS A 122 -2.05 -7.12 -16.46
N GLU A 123 -2.11 -6.33 -17.52
CA GLU A 123 -3.35 -6.07 -18.28
C GLU A 123 -4.01 -7.38 -18.74
N GLU A 124 -3.21 -8.33 -19.20
CA GLU A 124 -3.65 -9.65 -19.69
C GLU A 124 -4.23 -10.55 -18.60
N LEU A 125 -3.91 -10.31 -17.33
CA LEU A 125 -4.41 -11.08 -16.19
C LEU A 125 -5.57 -10.38 -15.47
N GLY A 126 -5.71 -9.07 -15.66
CA GLY A 126 -6.72 -8.24 -15.04
C GLY A 126 -6.44 -7.90 -13.57
N ALA A 127 -7.34 -7.08 -13.00
CA ALA A 127 -7.29 -6.64 -11.60
C ALA A 127 -7.74 -7.76 -10.63
N LEU A 128 -7.79 -7.45 -9.33
CA LEU A 128 -8.14 -8.39 -8.26
C LEU A 128 -9.51 -9.05 -8.42
N ASP A 129 -10.45 -8.43 -9.16
CA ASP A 129 -11.77 -9.00 -9.46
C ASP A 129 -11.72 -10.16 -10.48
N LYS A 130 -10.57 -10.39 -11.12
CA LYS A 130 -10.35 -11.50 -12.06
C LYS A 130 -9.61 -12.64 -11.39
N ARG A 131 -10.16 -13.85 -11.53
CA ARG A 131 -9.52 -15.10 -11.06
C ARG A 131 -8.16 -15.38 -11.72
N SER A 132 -7.89 -14.79 -12.87
CA SER A 132 -6.62 -14.88 -13.60
C SER A 132 -5.50 -13.99 -13.05
N THR A 133 -5.81 -13.04 -12.15
CA THR A 133 -4.84 -12.05 -11.67
C THR A 133 -3.62 -12.69 -11.01
N ASN A 134 -2.45 -12.07 -11.17
CA ASN A 134 -1.24 -12.39 -10.40
C ASN A 134 -1.17 -11.66 -9.06
N GLN A 135 -2.03 -10.67 -8.83
CA GLN A 135 -2.03 -9.91 -7.59
C GLN A 135 -2.62 -10.73 -6.45
N ARG A 136 -2.11 -10.53 -5.24
CA ARG A 136 -2.59 -11.22 -4.04
C ARG A 136 -2.81 -10.22 -2.91
N LEU A 137 -3.93 -10.38 -2.20
CA LEU A 137 -4.19 -9.66 -0.95
C LEU A 137 -4.07 -10.65 0.20
N TYR A 138 -3.25 -10.31 1.18
CA TYR A 138 -3.04 -11.07 2.40
C TYR A 138 -3.56 -10.31 3.61
N HIS A 139 -4.12 -11.04 4.57
CA HIS A 139 -4.46 -10.55 5.90
C HIS A 139 -3.48 -11.13 6.92
N VAL A 140 -2.87 -10.27 7.75
CA VAL A 140 -1.88 -10.67 8.75
C VAL A 140 -2.58 -10.91 10.10
N VAL A 141 -2.55 -12.16 10.57
CA VAL A 141 -3.15 -12.56 11.85
C VAL A 141 -2.13 -13.35 12.64
N ASN A 142 -1.80 -12.91 13.87
CA ASN A 142 -0.87 -13.62 14.77
C ASN A 142 0.47 -13.99 14.11
N ASN A 143 1.06 -13.08 13.32
CA ASN A 143 2.29 -13.31 12.53
C ASN A 143 2.18 -14.43 11.48
N THR A 144 0.96 -14.76 11.05
CA THR A 144 0.70 -15.60 9.89
C THR A 144 -0.02 -14.78 8.83
N VAL A 145 0.14 -15.17 7.57
CA VAL A 145 -0.56 -14.53 6.45
C VAL A 145 -1.60 -15.49 5.88
N GLU A 146 -2.82 -14.99 5.75
CA GLU A 146 -3.92 -15.64 5.06
C GLU A 146 -4.10 -14.95 3.70
N ASP A 147 -4.01 -15.71 2.60
CA ASP A 147 -4.39 -15.20 1.28
C ASP A 147 -5.92 -15.09 1.25
N ILE A 148 -6.41 -13.86 1.09
CA ILE A 148 -7.84 -13.54 1.04
C ILE A 148 -8.23 -13.01 -0.33
N THR A 149 -7.44 -13.24 -1.37
CA THR A 149 -7.66 -12.67 -2.71
C THR A 149 -9.04 -13.02 -3.27
N GLU A 150 -9.60 -14.16 -2.90
CA GLU A 150 -10.92 -14.60 -3.34
C GLU A 150 -12.07 -13.71 -2.89
N VAL A 151 -11.88 -12.83 -1.89
CA VAL A 151 -12.94 -11.91 -1.45
C VAL A 151 -13.34 -10.89 -2.53
N PHE A 152 -12.51 -10.71 -3.55
CA PHE A 152 -12.80 -9.90 -4.73
C PHE A 152 -13.59 -10.64 -5.82
N TRP A 153 -13.65 -11.98 -5.75
CA TRP A 153 -14.28 -12.80 -6.76
C TRP A 153 -15.73 -13.05 -6.37
N LYS A 154 -16.65 -12.48 -7.14
CA LYS A 154 -18.06 -12.84 -7.08
C LYS A 154 -18.31 -14.20 -7.72
#